data_AF-A0A177X0E6-F1
#
_entry.id   AF-A0A177X0E6-F1
#
_cell.length_a   1.000
_cell.length_b   1.000
_cell.length_c   1.000
_cell.angle_alpha   90.00
_cell.angle_beta   90.00
_cell.angle_gamma   90.00
#
_symmetry.space_group_name_H-M   'P 1'
#
loop_
_entity.id
_entity.type
_entity.pdbx_description
1 polymer ?
#
loop_
_entity_poly.entity_id
_entity_poly.type
_entity_poly.pdbx_seq_one_letter_code
_entity_poly.pdbx_strand_id
1 'polypeptide(L)'
;MTKLWVKFKPNNATRVSTEDCEIVDDLLKACKKELSPLLDSYAIDQLSLSTTDGGTPLQPDDPIPAQNTAKTPLFITVADSSLGSRSLSKSSLKAPHPKRKERWEQLNEILEKNKRKSKATDSTAYSYVSWNQVKDVLRTTPYIQSSKAIPDTQFNILTQYLSFATKCFVVCFLFNGDVQIEVEEDLNGDFLKAHGHFEFVLRRGKKRVYIVEAKKEDMDQGMTQNLIGCEVAAEIGHLDSVYGIVTNYVQWNFLRSLDEKIEMDECIMDMDTTEPVEASLLKITGKIYAMLSDE
;
A
#
# COMPACT_ATOMS: atom_id res chain seq x y z
N MET A 1 29.47 14.93 20.25
CA MET A 1 28.73 14.24 19.18
C MET A 1 27.38 14.91 19.00
N THR A 2 27.25 15.71 17.96
CA THR A 2 25.96 16.26 17.54
C THR A 2 25.19 15.12 16.87
N LYS A 3 23.92 14.94 17.23
CA LYS A 3 23.04 13.95 16.59
C LYS A 3 21.76 14.65 16.19
N LEU A 4 21.21 14.28 15.05
CA LEU A 4 19.92 14.77 14.58
C LEU A 4 18.86 13.68 14.65
N TRP A 5 17.64 14.09 14.91
CA TRP A 5 16.47 13.23 14.88
C TRP A 5 16.03 13.03 13.43
N VAL A 6 15.94 11.79 12.99
CA VAL A 6 15.44 11.45 11.67
C VAL A 6 14.27 10.49 11.80
N LYS A 7 13.32 10.56 10.87
CA LYS A 7 12.13 9.71 10.85
C LYS A 7 11.96 9.12 9.46
N PHE A 8 11.77 7.80 9.41
CA PHE A 8 11.52 7.06 8.18
C PHE A 8 10.23 6.23 8.35
N LYS A 9 9.21 6.49 7.51
CA LYS A 9 7.85 5.92 7.61
C LYS A 9 7.18 6.26 8.97
N PRO A 10 6.06 5.63 9.44
CA PRO A 10 5.40 6.03 10.69
C PRO A 10 6.19 5.62 11.95
N ASN A 11 7.43 5.13 11.80
CA ASN A 11 8.28 4.74 12.91
C ASN A 11 8.65 5.92 13.81
N ASN A 12 9.08 5.61 15.03
CA ASN A 12 9.59 6.61 15.96
C ASN A 12 10.83 7.32 15.39
N ALA A 13 10.95 8.61 15.66
CA ALA A 13 12.14 9.37 15.33
C ALA A 13 13.37 8.74 16.04
N THR A 14 14.46 8.60 15.30
CA THR A 14 15.71 7.97 15.75
C THR A 14 16.85 8.98 15.62
N ARG A 15 17.87 8.87 16.47
CA ARG A 15 19.02 9.79 16.41
C ARG A 15 20.13 9.20 15.55
N VAL A 16 20.53 9.92 14.51
CA VAL A 16 21.68 9.59 13.66
C VAL A 16 22.85 10.50 13.99
N SER A 17 24.07 9.95 14.00
CA SER A 17 25.28 10.74 14.21
C SER A 17 25.51 11.72 13.06
N THR A 18 25.93 12.95 13.38
CA THR A 18 26.43 13.90 12.37
C THR A 18 27.94 14.10 12.51
N GLU A 19 28.62 13.16 13.17
CA GLU A 19 30.08 13.10 13.21
C GLU A 19 30.54 12.80 11.78
N ASP A 20 31.33 13.71 11.21
CA ASP A 20 31.82 13.69 9.81
C ASP A 20 30.79 14.00 8.72
N CYS A 21 29.66 14.63 9.06
CA CYS A 21 28.71 15.11 8.06
C CYS A 21 28.84 16.64 7.92
N GLU A 22 29.15 17.13 6.71
CA GLU A 22 29.22 18.58 6.42
C GLU A 22 27.96 19.08 5.70
N ILE A 23 27.43 18.23 4.81
CA ILE A 23 26.28 18.54 3.96
C ILE A 23 25.17 17.48 4.09
N VAL A 24 24.00 17.78 3.52
CA VAL A 24 22.83 16.90 3.53
C VAL A 24 23.12 15.52 2.95
N ASP A 25 23.94 15.41 1.90
CA ASP A 25 24.30 14.12 1.29
C ASP A 25 25.11 13.21 2.23
N ASP A 26 26.02 13.77 3.02
CA ASP A 26 26.78 13.01 4.03
C ASP A 26 25.86 12.46 5.10
N LEU A 27 24.93 13.31 5.58
CA LEU A 27 23.93 12.92 6.55
C LEU A 27 23.02 11.81 6.01
N LEU A 28 22.62 11.89 4.74
CA LEU A 28 21.81 10.86 4.09
C LEU A 28 22.52 9.51 4.04
N LYS A 29 23.83 9.50 3.73
CA LYS A 29 24.67 8.28 3.77
C LYS A 29 24.79 7.74 5.20
N ALA A 30 24.96 8.62 6.20
CA ALA A 30 24.99 8.23 7.61
C ALA A 30 23.64 7.61 8.05
N CYS A 31 22.51 8.20 7.64
CA CYS A 31 21.18 7.65 7.87
C CYS A 31 21.05 6.26 7.26
N LYS A 32 21.45 6.07 6.00
CA LYS A 32 21.39 4.76 5.33
C LYS A 32 22.20 3.70 6.08
N LYS A 33 23.40 4.05 6.56
CA LYS A 33 24.27 3.14 7.31
C LYS A 33 23.71 2.81 8.70
N GLU A 34 23.29 3.81 9.47
CA GLU A 34 22.84 3.62 10.86
C GLU A 34 21.42 3.04 10.97
N LEU A 35 20.58 3.26 9.96
CA LEU A 35 19.22 2.73 9.92
C LEU A 35 19.12 1.42 9.13
N SER A 36 20.24 0.80 8.73
CA SER A 36 20.24 -0.58 8.23
C SER A 36 19.62 -1.50 9.29
N PRO A 37 18.67 -2.40 8.92
CA PRO A 37 18.35 -2.84 7.56
C PRO A 37 17.24 -2.05 6.85
N LEU A 38 16.63 -1.04 7.48
CA LEU A 38 15.43 -0.36 6.99
C LEU A 38 15.61 0.34 5.64
N LEU A 39 16.85 0.75 5.33
CA LEU A 39 17.19 1.52 4.13
C LEU A 39 18.03 0.74 3.10
N ASP A 40 18.36 -0.53 3.37
CA ASP A 40 19.28 -1.32 2.54
C ASP A 40 18.71 -1.60 1.14
N SER A 41 17.38 -1.67 1.03
CA SER A 41 16.66 -1.94 -0.22
C SER A 41 16.53 -0.74 -1.16
N TYR A 42 16.89 0.48 -0.72
CA TYR A 42 16.78 1.70 -1.52
C TYR A 42 18.15 2.17 -1.96
N ALA A 43 18.34 2.52 -3.24
CA ALA A 43 19.56 3.19 -3.67
C ALA A 43 19.64 4.61 -3.05
N ILE A 44 20.86 5.15 -2.90
CA ILE A 44 21.04 6.43 -2.18
C ILE A 44 20.37 7.61 -2.90
N ASP A 45 20.34 7.56 -4.23
CA ASP A 45 19.68 8.52 -5.13
C ASP A 45 18.15 8.45 -5.07
N GLN A 46 17.59 7.38 -4.50
CA GLN A 46 16.17 7.25 -4.21
C GLN A 46 15.79 7.84 -2.85
N LEU A 47 16.73 8.32 -2.05
CA LEU A 47 16.44 8.83 -0.72
C LEU A 47 16.60 10.36 -0.70
N SER A 48 15.78 11.04 0.09
CA SER A 48 15.95 12.47 0.33
C SER A 48 15.53 12.86 1.75
N LEU A 49 16.01 14.01 2.21
CA LEU A 49 15.70 14.56 3.52
C LEU A 49 14.84 15.81 3.39
N SER A 50 13.78 15.91 4.20
CA SER A 50 12.90 17.09 4.27
C SER A 50 12.72 17.52 5.73
N THR A 51 12.45 18.81 5.97
CA THR A 51 12.17 19.32 7.32
C THR A 51 10.74 19.08 7.80
N THR A 52 9.85 18.70 6.89
CA THR A 52 8.44 18.37 7.15
C THR A 52 8.07 17.07 6.46
N ASP A 53 7.07 16.36 7.00
CA ASP A 53 6.55 15.12 6.41
C ASP A 53 5.98 15.39 5.01
N GLY A 54 6.42 14.63 4.01
CA GLY A 54 6.08 14.88 2.59
C GLY A 54 6.53 16.24 2.03
N GLY A 55 7.40 16.98 2.74
CA GLY A 55 7.86 18.32 2.35
C GLY A 55 8.90 18.32 1.23
N THR A 56 9.22 19.52 0.73
CA THR A 56 10.26 19.73 -0.29
C THR A 56 11.61 19.18 0.19
N PRO A 57 12.29 18.34 -0.63
CA PRO A 57 13.63 17.85 -0.31
C PRO A 57 14.65 18.97 -0.15
N LEU A 58 15.49 18.84 0.87
CA LEU A 58 16.71 19.62 1.04
C LEU A 58 17.68 19.34 -0.10
N GLN A 59 18.46 20.34 -0.53
CA GLN A 59 19.44 20.11 -1.59
C GLN A 59 20.63 19.32 -1.03
N PRO A 60 21.21 18.38 -1.81
CA PRO A 60 22.32 17.54 -1.34
C PRO A 60 23.53 18.32 -0.81
N ASP A 61 23.82 19.47 -1.45
CA ASP A 61 24.96 20.34 -1.13
C ASP A 61 24.65 21.39 -0.05
N ASP A 62 23.41 21.45 0.45
CA ASP A 62 23.04 22.39 1.51
C ASP A 62 23.75 22.02 2.83
N PRO A 63 24.04 23.01 3.69
CA PRO A 63 24.54 22.74 5.03
C PRO A 63 23.49 21.98 5.84
N ILE A 64 23.97 21.11 6.72
CA ILE A 64 23.10 20.34 7.59
C ILE A 64 22.27 21.28 8.49
N PRO A 65 20.96 21.04 8.65
CA PRO A 65 20.12 21.82 9.54
C PRO A 65 20.69 21.90 10.96
N ALA A 66 20.78 23.13 11.48
CA ALA A 66 21.61 23.45 12.65
C ALA A 66 21.21 22.73 13.95
N GLN A 67 20.00 22.19 14.05
CA GLN A 67 19.54 21.25 15.09
C GLN A 67 18.06 20.94 14.90
N ASN A 68 17.61 19.83 15.48
CA ASN A 68 16.20 19.47 15.51
C ASN A 68 15.84 18.67 16.77
N THR A 69 14.55 18.34 16.95
CA THR A 69 14.05 17.61 18.12
C THR A 69 13.26 16.38 17.69
N ALA A 70 12.99 15.47 18.63
CA ALA A 70 12.14 14.31 18.36
C ALA A 70 10.72 14.68 17.87
N LYS A 71 10.22 15.88 18.23
CA LYS A 71 8.90 16.39 17.77
C LYS A 71 8.96 17.02 16.39
N THR A 72 10.14 17.40 15.93
CA THR A 72 10.41 18.04 14.64
C THR A 72 11.60 17.36 13.97
N PRO A 73 11.52 16.05 13.66
CA PRO A 73 12.63 15.34 13.05
C PRO A 73 12.83 15.78 11.59
N LEU A 74 13.96 15.40 11.01
CA LEU A 74 14.10 15.36 9.55
C LEU A 74 13.41 14.10 9.03
N PHE A 75 12.73 14.21 7.90
CA PHE A 75 11.97 13.13 7.31
C PHE A 75 12.77 12.54 6.15
N ILE A 76 13.02 11.24 6.22
CA ILE A 76 13.60 10.48 5.12
C ILE A 76 12.44 10.04 4.23
N THR A 77 12.44 10.51 3.00
CA THR A 77 11.47 10.12 1.98
C THR A 77 12.17 9.29 0.91
N VAL A 78 11.43 8.34 0.35
CA VAL A 78 11.88 7.62 -0.83
C VAL A 78 11.30 8.34 -2.03
N ALA A 79 12.15 8.87 -2.89
CA ALA A 79 11.79 9.21 -4.25
C ALA A 79 11.36 7.93 -4.93
N ASP A 80 10.05 7.71 -4.97
CA ASP A 80 9.46 6.74 -5.86
C ASP A 80 9.96 7.15 -7.25
N SER A 81 10.70 6.29 -7.95
CA SER A 81 11.06 6.52 -9.36
C SER A 81 9.81 6.60 -10.28
N SER A 82 8.61 6.49 -9.69
CA SER A 82 7.28 6.78 -10.23
C SER A 82 6.80 8.23 -10.03
N LEU A 83 7.46 9.05 -9.21
CA LEU A 83 7.09 10.44 -8.89
C LEU A 83 8.21 11.42 -9.25
N GLY A 84 8.77 11.28 -10.45
CA GLY A 84 9.44 12.41 -11.08
C GLY A 84 8.45 13.57 -11.15
N SER A 85 8.89 14.76 -10.69
CA SER A 85 8.29 16.06 -10.95
C SER A 85 7.36 16.06 -12.17
N ARG A 86 6.06 15.87 -11.96
CA ARG A 86 5.04 16.09 -13.00
C ARG A 86 4.76 17.58 -13.10
N SER A 87 5.77 18.31 -13.55
CA SER A 87 5.58 19.28 -14.63
C SER A 87 5.50 18.53 -15.97
N LEU A 88 4.74 17.43 -16.02
CA LEU A 88 4.31 16.85 -17.28
C LEU A 88 3.23 17.78 -17.80
N SER A 89 3.45 18.34 -18.98
CA SER A 89 2.40 18.94 -19.78
C SER A 89 1.17 18.04 -19.72
N LYS A 90 0.02 18.56 -19.29
CA LYS A 90 -1.29 17.89 -19.18
C LYS A 90 -1.74 17.15 -20.46
N SER A 91 -0.99 17.24 -21.55
CA SER A 91 -1.32 16.79 -22.88
C SER A 91 -1.10 15.28 -23.16
N SER A 92 -0.52 14.48 -22.25
CA SER A 92 -0.25 13.05 -22.54
C SER A 92 -0.80 12.04 -21.54
N LEU A 93 -1.65 12.43 -20.58
CA LEU A 93 -2.29 11.47 -19.69
C LEU A 93 -3.39 10.72 -20.44
N LYS A 94 -3.29 9.39 -20.47
CA LYS A 94 -4.34 8.52 -21.01
C LYS A 94 -5.63 8.81 -20.24
N ALA A 95 -6.68 9.21 -20.95
CA ALA A 95 -7.98 9.41 -20.34
C ALA A 95 -8.47 8.07 -19.73
N PRO A 96 -9.16 8.10 -18.57
CA PRO A 96 -9.70 6.88 -17.98
C PRO A 96 -10.71 6.24 -18.91
N HIS A 97 -10.80 4.92 -18.87
CA HIS A 97 -11.78 4.19 -19.66
C HIS A 97 -13.21 4.68 -19.34
N PRO A 98 -14.09 4.89 -20.34
CA PRO A 98 -15.41 5.49 -20.12
C PRO A 98 -16.25 4.81 -19.04
N LYS A 99 -16.27 3.46 -19.01
CA LYS A 99 -17.01 2.70 -17.99
C LYS A 99 -16.46 2.88 -16.56
N ARG A 100 -15.14 2.96 -16.42
CA ARG A 100 -14.51 3.19 -15.11
C ARG A 100 -14.77 4.62 -14.64
N LYS A 101 -14.71 5.59 -15.56
CA LYS A 101 -15.07 6.97 -15.26
C LYS A 101 -16.54 7.10 -14.83
N GLU A 102 -17.47 6.45 -15.54
CA GLU A 102 -18.88 6.41 -15.14
C GLU A 102 -19.05 5.81 -13.74
N ARG A 103 -18.35 4.71 -13.43
CA ARG A 103 -18.32 4.13 -12.09
C ARG A 103 -17.83 5.13 -11.03
N TRP A 104 -16.77 5.89 -11.32
CA TRP A 104 -16.28 6.95 -10.41
C TRP A 104 -17.28 8.09 -10.23
N GLU A 105 -17.99 8.50 -11.27
CA GLU A 105 -19.03 9.53 -11.19
C GLU A 105 -20.18 9.06 -10.27
N GLN A 106 -20.63 7.81 -10.42
CA GLN A 106 -21.65 7.21 -9.54
C GLN A 106 -21.17 7.11 -8.08
N LEU A 107 -19.91 6.73 -7.85
CA LEU A 107 -19.32 6.73 -6.51
C LEU A 107 -19.27 8.13 -5.92
N ASN A 108 -18.86 9.14 -6.69
CA ASN A 108 -18.83 10.53 -6.25
C ASN A 108 -20.20 11.02 -5.78
N GLU A 109 -21.29 10.65 -6.47
CA GLU A 109 -22.64 10.99 -5.99
C GLU A 109 -22.95 10.39 -4.62
N ILE A 110 -22.53 9.15 -4.36
CA ILE A 110 -22.72 8.46 -3.07
C ILE A 110 -21.85 9.13 -2.00
N LEU A 111 -20.58 9.39 -2.31
CA LEU A 111 -19.61 10.00 -1.40
C LEU A 111 -20.03 11.41 -0.98
N GLU A 112 -20.50 12.24 -1.91
CA GLU A 112 -21.01 13.59 -1.64
C GLU A 112 -22.28 13.59 -0.78
N LYS A 113 -23.21 12.63 -1.02
CA LYS A 113 -24.40 12.46 -0.19
C LYS A 113 -24.04 12.13 1.26
N ASN A 114 -22.98 11.34 1.49
CA ASN A 114 -22.52 10.98 2.82
C ASN A 114 -21.67 12.10 3.48
N LYS A 115 -20.85 12.83 2.70
CA LYS A 115 -20.10 14.00 3.17
C LYS A 115 -21.00 15.06 3.81
N ARG A 116 -22.12 15.36 3.16
CA ARG A 116 -23.12 16.32 3.67
C ARG A 116 -23.73 15.91 5.01
N LYS A 117 -23.76 14.61 5.32
CA LYS A 117 -24.26 14.07 6.59
C LYS A 117 -23.20 14.10 7.69
N SER A 118 -21.91 13.97 7.33
CA SER A 118 -20.80 13.96 8.29
C SER A 118 -20.19 15.34 8.59
N LYS A 119 -20.59 16.40 7.87
CA LYS A 119 -20.02 17.77 7.97
C LYS A 119 -18.51 17.86 7.66
N ALA A 120 -17.96 16.91 6.91
CA ALA A 120 -16.56 16.93 6.51
C ALA A 120 -16.31 17.94 5.38
N THR A 121 -15.14 18.60 5.37
CA THR A 121 -14.75 19.61 4.37
C THR A 121 -14.04 19.02 3.15
N ASP A 122 -13.40 17.85 3.28
CA ASP A 122 -12.54 17.21 2.27
C ASP A 122 -13.12 15.90 1.71
N SER A 123 -12.29 15.02 1.11
CA SER A 123 -12.73 13.73 0.56
C SER A 123 -13.40 12.85 1.64
N THR A 124 -14.29 11.94 1.23
CA THR A 124 -15.07 11.12 2.16
C THR A 124 -14.29 9.87 2.54
N ALA A 125 -14.06 9.68 3.85
CA ALA A 125 -13.49 8.44 4.36
C ALA A 125 -14.45 7.26 4.13
N TYR A 126 -13.90 6.09 3.81
CA TYR A 126 -14.66 4.87 3.57
C TYR A 126 -15.59 4.49 4.74
N SER A 127 -15.23 4.87 5.97
CA SER A 127 -16.02 4.62 7.19
C SER A 127 -17.40 5.28 7.21
N TYR A 128 -17.63 6.27 6.34
CA TYR A 128 -18.93 6.93 6.18
C TYR A 128 -19.79 6.33 5.05
N VAL A 129 -19.32 5.26 4.42
CA VAL A 129 -20.00 4.56 3.34
C VAL A 129 -20.19 3.10 3.75
N SER A 130 -21.41 2.58 3.64
CA SER A 130 -21.69 1.17 3.87
C SER A 130 -21.78 0.39 2.56
N TRP A 131 -21.52 -0.92 2.62
CA TRP A 131 -21.61 -1.80 1.46
C TRP A 131 -22.94 -1.69 0.71
N ASN A 132 -24.06 -1.59 1.44
CA ASN A 132 -25.38 -1.45 0.83
C ASN A 132 -25.54 -0.22 -0.07
N GLN A 133 -24.76 0.84 0.15
CA GLN A 133 -24.80 2.05 -0.68
C GLN A 133 -24.01 1.89 -1.97
N VAL A 134 -22.96 1.06 -1.97
CA VAL A 134 -22.00 0.95 -3.08
C VAL A 134 -22.07 -0.38 -3.82
N LYS A 135 -22.70 -1.42 -3.27
CA LYS A 135 -22.71 -2.79 -3.83
C LYS A 135 -23.20 -2.89 -5.27
N ASP A 136 -24.08 -1.99 -5.70
CA ASP A 136 -24.59 -1.99 -7.07
C ASP A 136 -23.56 -1.38 -8.04
N VAL A 137 -22.83 -0.35 -7.60
CA VAL A 137 -21.77 0.33 -8.35
C VAL A 137 -20.48 -0.49 -8.37
N LEU A 138 -20.17 -1.15 -7.26
CA LEU A 138 -18.99 -1.98 -7.04
C LEU A 138 -19.29 -3.47 -7.17
N ARG A 139 -20.34 -3.82 -7.91
CA ARG A 139 -20.81 -5.20 -8.05
C ARG A 139 -19.70 -6.07 -8.61
N THR A 140 -19.40 -7.15 -7.90
CA THR A 140 -18.40 -8.13 -8.31
C THR A 140 -19.02 -9.23 -9.16
N THR A 141 -18.30 -9.69 -10.19
CA THR A 141 -18.58 -10.94 -10.89
C THR A 141 -17.65 -12.04 -10.41
N PRO A 142 -18.12 -13.29 -10.22
CA PRO A 142 -17.25 -14.39 -9.84
C PRO A 142 -16.14 -14.63 -10.87
N TYR A 143 -14.91 -14.86 -10.38
CA TYR A 143 -13.81 -15.42 -11.17
C TYR A 143 -13.01 -16.38 -10.30
N ILE A 144 -12.03 -17.06 -10.89
CA ILE A 144 -11.07 -17.87 -10.16
C ILE A 144 -9.71 -17.19 -10.31
N GLN A 145 -9.14 -16.72 -9.20
CA GLN A 145 -7.78 -16.20 -9.18
C GLN A 145 -6.82 -17.33 -9.49
N SER A 146 -5.97 -17.12 -10.50
CA SER A 146 -4.91 -18.04 -10.86
C SER A 146 -4.04 -18.33 -9.62
N SER A 147 -3.53 -19.55 -9.53
CA SER A 147 -2.57 -19.95 -8.51
C SER A 147 -1.32 -20.45 -9.22
N LYS A 148 -0.14 -20.07 -8.70
CA LYS A 148 1.15 -20.50 -9.20
C LYS A 148 1.87 -21.30 -8.11
N ALA A 149 2.53 -22.38 -8.51
CA ALA A 149 3.30 -23.20 -7.58
C ALA A 149 4.45 -22.38 -6.97
N ILE A 150 4.63 -22.53 -5.66
CA ILE A 150 5.71 -21.91 -4.90
C ILE A 150 6.82 -22.96 -4.73
N PRO A 151 8.10 -22.63 -4.96
CA PRO A 151 9.20 -23.55 -4.70
C PRO A 151 9.21 -24.07 -3.25
N ASP A 152 9.34 -25.38 -3.06
CA ASP A 152 9.25 -26.07 -1.75
C ASP A 152 10.22 -25.50 -0.69
N THR A 153 11.40 -25.04 -1.12
CA THR A 153 12.41 -24.42 -0.23
C THR A 153 11.93 -23.10 0.38
N GLN A 154 11.12 -22.33 -0.36
CA GLN A 154 10.53 -21.08 0.11
C GLN A 154 9.24 -21.34 0.91
N PHE A 155 8.54 -22.44 0.60
CA PHE A 155 7.30 -22.82 1.28
C PHE A 155 7.52 -23.36 2.70
N ASN A 156 8.55 -24.16 2.94
CA ASN A 156 8.86 -24.67 4.29
C ASN A 156 9.23 -23.57 5.30
N ILE A 157 9.75 -22.44 4.80
CA ILE A 157 10.01 -21.24 5.61
C ILE A 157 8.68 -20.51 5.91
N LEU A 158 7.72 -20.56 4.98
CA LEU A 158 6.41 -19.94 5.14
C LEU A 158 5.53 -20.68 6.18
N THR A 159 5.58 -22.01 6.25
CA THR A 159 4.83 -22.83 7.23
C THR A 159 5.40 -22.75 8.66
N GLN A 160 6.72 -22.75 8.83
CA GLN A 160 7.36 -22.67 10.15
C GLN A 160 7.12 -21.32 10.86
N TYR A 161 6.89 -20.25 10.11
CA TYR A 161 6.75 -18.87 10.61
C TYR A 161 5.30 -18.40 10.81
N LEU A 162 4.31 -19.14 10.30
CA LEU A 162 2.89 -18.81 10.48
C LEU A 162 2.31 -19.28 11.82
N SER A 163 3.09 -19.96 12.66
CA SER A 163 2.60 -20.49 13.93
C SER A 163 2.34 -19.44 15.02
N PHE A 164 2.91 -18.23 14.97
CA PHE A 164 2.50 -17.16 15.90
C PHE A 164 2.67 -15.76 15.28
N ALA A 165 1.53 -15.16 14.94
CA ALA A 165 1.25 -13.73 14.81
C ALA A 165 2.36 -12.79 14.28
N THR A 166 2.28 -12.40 13.00
CA THR A 166 2.15 -11.00 12.56
C THR A 166 1.95 -10.92 11.04
N LYS A 167 0.66 -10.84 10.66
CA LYS A 167 0.07 -10.14 9.51
C LYS A 167 1.03 -9.78 8.35
N CYS A 168 0.84 -10.47 7.22
CA CYS A 168 1.40 -10.17 5.87
C CYS A 168 2.91 -10.37 5.60
N PHE A 169 3.79 -10.56 6.60
CA PHE A 169 5.25 -10.63 6.38
C PHE A 169 5.77 -11.76 5.46
N VAL A 170 4.98 -12.82 5.24
CA VAL A 170 5.50 -14.08 4.68
C VAL A 170 5.62 -14.10 3.15
N VAL A 171 4.92 -13.22 2.44
CA VAL A 171 4.99 -13.15 0.96
C VAL A 171 6.35 -12.60 0.47
N CYS A 172 7.03 -11.76 1.26
CA CYS A 172 8.31 -11.15 0.86
C CYS A 172 9.43 -12.18 0.65
N PHE A 173 9.44 -13.25 1.45
CA PHE A 173 10.49 -14.27 1.42
C PHE A 173 10.36 -15.22 0.22
N LEU A 174 9.15 -15.41 -0.34
CA LEU A 174 8.92 -16.20 -1.55
C LEU A 174 9.61 -15.61 -2.80
N PHE A 175 10.02 -14.35 -2.73
CA PHE A 175 10.65 -13.67 -3.84
C PHE A 175 12.11 -13.31 -3.56
N ASN A 176 12.78 -14.03 -2.63
CA ASN A 176 14.16 -13.72 -2.21
C ASN A 176 14.37 -12.25 -1.79
N GLY A 177 13.31 -11.55 -1.34
CA GLY A 177 13.34 -10.12 -1.03
C GLY A 177 12.84 -9.17 -2.13
N ASP A 178 12.45 -9.66 -3.33
CA ASP A 178 11.95 -8.80 -4.42
C ASP A 178 10.51 -8.29 -4.19
N VAL A 179 9.82 -8.79 -3.16
CA VAL A 179 8.53 -8.24 -2.73
C VAL A 179 8.72 -7.42 -1.47
N GLN A 180 8.13 -6.24 -1.47
CA GLN A 180 8.12 -5.29 -0.36
C GLN A 180 6.71 -5.21 0.22
N ILE A 181 6.62 -5.11 1.55
CA ILE A 181 5.37 -4.77 2.24
C ILE A 181 5.43 -3.31 2.64
N GLU A 182 4.45 -2.57 2.15
CA GLU A 182 4.12 -1.23 2.59
C GLU A 182 2.99 -1.37 3.61
N VAL A 183 3.16 -0.75 4.78
CA VAL A 183 2.26 -0.88 5.93
C VAL A 183 1.54 0.45 6.08
N GLU A 184 0.22 0.42 6.24
CA GLU A 184 -0.64 1.60 6.38
C GLU A 184 -0.47 2.58 5.20
N GLU A 185 -1.04 2.24 4.04
CA GLU A 185 -1.00 3.09 2.84
C GLU A 185 -2.31 3.88 2.69
N ASP A 186 -2.17 5.21 2.65
CA ASP A 186 -3.25 6.15 2.39
C ASP A 186 -3.14 6.75 0.98
N LEU A 187 -4.24 6.71 0.23
CA LEU A 187 -4.36 7.27 -1.11
C LEU A 187 -5.48 8.29 -1.18
N ASN A 188 -5.23 9.42 -1.83
CA ASN A 188 -6.21 10.49 -2.02
C ASN A 188 -6.53 10.62 -3.51
N GLY A 189 -7.80 10.41 -3.88
CA GLY A 189 -8.25 10.63 -5.25
C GLY A 189 -8.43 12.11 -5.57
N ASP A 190 -8.11 12.50 -6.80
CA ASP A 190 -8.27 13.88 -7.28
C ASP A 190 -9.67 14.08 -7.88
N PHE A 191 -10.07 13.19 -8.79
CA PHE A 191 -11.38 13.12 -9.41
C PHE A 191 -12.35 12.34 -8.52
N LEU A 192 -11.96 11.15 -8.06
CA LEU A 192 -12.74 10.35 -7.12
C LEU A 192 -12.55 10.93 -5.71
N LYS A 193 -13.62 11.46 -5.12
CA LYS A 193 -13.62 12.16 -3.83
C LYS A 193 -13.60 11.22 -2.63
N ALA A 194 -12.70 10.23 -2.68
CA ALA A 194 -12.53 9.19 -1.69
C ALA A 194 -11.11 9.15 -1.12
N HIS A 195 -11.02 8.67 0.11
CA HIS A 195 -9.77 8.27 0.75
C HIS A 195 -9.66 6.74 0.71
N GLY A 196 -8.65 6.23 0.02
CA GLY A 196 -8.27 4.83 0.09
C GLY A 196 -7.33 4.61 1.28
N HIS A 197 -7.59 3.58 2.08
CA HIS A 197 -6.75 3.21 3.21
C HIS A 197 -6.56 1.70 3.23
N PHE A 198 -5.32 1.25 3.36
CA PHE A 198 -4.94 -0.16 3.33
C PHE A 198 -4.00 -0.49 4.46
N GLU A 199 -4.30 -1.54 5.21
CA GLU A 199 -3.41 -2.01 6.28
C GLU A 199 -2.07 -2.51 5.69
N PHE A 200 -2.11 -3.13 4.49
CA PHE A 200 -0.91 -3.59 3.80
C PHE A 200 -1.00 -3.42 2.29
N VAL A 201 0.14 -3.16 1.65
CA VAL A 201 0.29 -3.24 0.19
C VAL A 201 1.51 -4.08 -0.13
N LEU A 202 1.30 -5.11 -0.95
CA LEU A 202 2.39 -5.94 -1.46
C LEU A 202 2.88 -5.36 -2.78
N ARG A 203 4.15 -5.00 -2.85
CA ARG A 203 4.78 -4.43 -4.04
C ARG A 203 5.82 -5.37 -4.62
N ARG A 204 5.74 -5.65 -5.93
CA ARG A 204 6.80 -6.29 -6.72
C ARG A 204 7.06 -5.49 -7.98
N GLY A 205 8.19 -4.79 -8.04
CA GLY A 205 8.45 -3.83 -9.12
C GLY A 205 7.31 -2.80 -9.23
N LYS A 206 6.61 -2.76 -10.37
CA LYS A 206 5.45 -1.86 -10.60
C LYS A 206 4.12 -2.45 -10.13
N LYS A 207 4.07 -3.74 -9.79
CA LYS A 207 2.84 -4.39 -9.34
C LYS A 207 2.57 -4.08 -7.89
N ARG A 208 1.30 -3.81 -7.59
CA ARG A 208 0.79 -3.59 -6.24
C ARG A 208 -0.45 -4.45 -6.01
N VAL A 209 -0.54 -5.04 -4.82
CA VAL A 209 -1.74 -5.73 -4.32
C VAL A 209 -2.13 -5.07 -3.02
N TYR A 210 -3.32 -4.47 -3.00
CA TYR A 210 -3.80 -3.68 -1.87
C TYR A 210 -4.65 -4.54 -0.93
N ILE A 211 -4.26 -4.64 0.33
CA ILE A 211 -4.86 -5.58 1.29
C ILE A 211 -5.59 -4.78 2.36
N VAL A 212 -6.85 -5.16 2.57
CA VAL A 212 -7.64 -4.73 3.72
C VAL A 212 -7.82 -5.86 4.72
N GLU A 213 -7.49 -5.60 5.98
CA GLU A 213 -7.87 -6.45 7.09
C GLU A 213 -9.28 -6.09 7.57
N ALA A 214 -10.24 -6.96 7.25
CA ALA A 214 -11.59 -6.82 7.74
C ALA A 214 -11.72 -7.29 9.20
N LYS A 215 -12.62 -6.65 9.94
CA LYS A 215 -13.07 -7.19 11.21
C LYS A 215 -13.80 -8.51 10.95
N LYS A 216 -13.66 -9.47 11.88
CA LYS A 216 -14.19 -10.84 11.74
C LYS A 216 -15.64 -10.90 11.22
N GLU A 217 -16.50 -10.05 11.76
CA GLU A 217 -17.95 -10.02 11.47
C GLU A 217 -18.34 -8.97 10.41
N ASP A 218 -17.38 -8.29 9.78
CA ASP A 218 -17.65 -7.14 8.91
C ASP A 218 -16.79 -7.16 7.63
N MET A 219 -16.87 -8.28 6.91
CA MET A 219 -16.25 -8.44 5.59
C MET A 219 -16.79 -7.42 4.57
N ASP A 220 -18.08 -7.07 4.67
CA ASP A 220 -18.74 -6.09 3.79
C ASP A 220 -18.12 -4.69 3.91
N GLN A 221 -17.77 -4.26 5.14
CA GLN A 221 -17.05 -2.99 5.31
C GLN A 221 -15.62 -3.09 4.78
N GLY A 222 -14.95 -4.22 4.96
CA GLY A 222 -13.63 -4.47 4.35
C GLY A 222 -13.67 -4.42 2.82
N MET A 223 -14.72 -4.99 2.21
CA MET A 223 -15.00 -4.91 0.77
C MET A 223 -15.22 -3.47 0.32
N THR A 224 -15.99 -2.69 1.08
CA THR A 224 -16.25 -1.27 0.81
C THR A 224 -14.94 -0.47 0.82
N GLN A 225 -14.14 -0.63 1.88
CA GLN A 225 -12.83 0.02 2.02
C GLN A 225 -11.90 -0.33 0.87
N ASN A 226 -11.72 -1.63 0.60
CA ASN A 226 -10.75 -2.10 -0.38
C ASN A 226 -11.13 -1.68 -1.80
N LEU A 227 -12.39 -1.85 -2.21
CA LEU A 227 -12.81 -1.56 -3.57
C LEU A 227 -12.82 -0.06 -3.87
N ILE A 228 -13.26 0.79 -2.93
CA ILE A 228 -13.14 2.25 -3.08
C ILE A 228 -11.67 2.64 -3.18
N GLY A 229 -10.82 2.11 -2.30
CA GLY A 229 -9.38 2.36 -2.35
C GLY A 229 -8.74 1.90 -3.67
N CYS A 230 -9.16 0.76 -4.23
CA CYS A 230 -8.67 0.27 -5.51
C CYS A 230 -9.05 1.19 -6.67
N GLU A 231 -10.24 1.80 -6.65
CA GLU A 231 -10.62 2.80 -7.66
C GLU A 231 -9.79 4.09 -7.52
N VAL A 232 -9.48 4.51 -6.29
CA VAL A 232 -8.53 5.63 -6.05
C VAL A 232 -7.14 5.28 -6.60
N ALA A 233 -6.64 4.08 -6.31
CA ALA A 233 -5.35 3.60 -6.81
C ALA A 233 -5.32 3.56 -8.35
N ALA A 234 -6.41 3.14 -8.99
CA ALA A 234 -6.54 3.12 -10.44
C ALA A 234 -6.47 4.53 -11.03
N GLU A 235 -7.11 5.50 -10.37
CA GLU A 235 -7.10 6.89 -10.78
C GLU A 235 -5.71 7.50 -10.73
N ILE A 236 -5.08 7.50 -9.55
CA ILE A 236 -3.79 8.15 -9.31
C ILE A 236 -2.67 7.48 -10.11
N GLY A 237 -2.76 6.16 -10.28
CA GLY A 237 -1.77 5.36 -10.99
C GLY A 237 -2.01 5.28 -12.49
N HIS A 238 -3.15 5.79 -12.98
CA HIS A 238 -3.64 5.57 -14.36
C HIS A 238 -3.60 4.09 -14.77
N LEU A 239 -4.08 3.22 -13.88
CA LEU A 239 -4.01 1.77 -14.04
C LEU A 239 -5.30 1.24 -14.67
N ASP A 240 -5.16 0.41 -15.69
CA ASP A 240 -6.29 -0.31 -16.30
C ASP A 240 -6.75 -1.48 -15.40
N SER A 241 -5.90 -1.92 -14.47
CA SER A 241 -6.23 -2.97 -13.49
C SER A 241 -5.59 -2.72 -12.12
N VAL A 242 -6.35 -3.04 -11.06
CA VAL A 242 -5.88 -2.98 -9.67
C VAL A 242 -6.30 -4.25 -8.94
N TYR A 243 -5.36 -4.81 -8.19
CA TYR A 243 -5.56 -6.01 -7.40
C TYR A 243 -5.81 -5.66 -5.93
N GLY A 244 -6.82 -6.29 -5.35
CA GLY A 244 -7.21 -6.11 -3.96
C GLY A 244 -7.32 -7.45 -3.22
N ILE A 245 -7.16 -7.44 -1.91
CA ILE A 245 -7.48 -8.57 -1.02
C ILE A 245 -8.25 -8.03 0.18
N VAL A 246 -9.35 -8.68 0.55
CA VAL A 246 -10.03 -8.44 1.82
C VAL A 246 -9.98 -9.71 2.64
N THR A 247 -9.51 -9.64 3.88
CA THR A 247 -9.39 -10.82 4.73
C THR A 247 -9.63 -10.56 6.21
N ASN A 248 -10.25 -11.53 6.88
CA ASN A 248 -10.25 -11.64 8.35
C ASN A 248 -9.37 -12.80 8.84
N TYR A 249 -8.41 -13.21 8.01
CA TYR A 249 -7.52 -14.39 8.12
C TYR A 249 -8.19 -15.76 7.95
N VAL A 250 -9.52 -15.84 8.04
CA VAL A 250 -10.28 -17.07 7.75
C VAL A 250 -10.86 -17.01 6.33
N GLN A 251 -11.54 -15.92 5.98
CA GLN A 251 -12.03 -15.65 4.64
C GLN A 251 -11.05 -14.74 3.90
N TRP A 252 -10.84 -15.03 2.62
CA TRP A 252 -9.94 -14.30 1.72
C TRP A 252 -10.66 -14.01 0.41
N ASN A 253 -11.01 -12.75 0.19
CA ASN A 253 -11.63 -12.29 -1.05
C ASN A 253 -10.55 -11.66 -1.93
N PHE A 254 -10.20 -12.34 -3.02
CA PHE A 254 -9.26 -11.86 -4.02
C PHE A 254 -10.00 -11.03 -5.06
N LEU A 255 -9.62 -9.77 -5.21
CA LEU A 255 -10.33 -8.79 -6.01
C LEU A 255 -9.48 -8.34 -7.19
N ARG A 256 -10.14 -8.11 -8.32
CA ARG A 256 -9.56 -7.50 -9.51
C ARG A 256 -10.49 -6.41 -10.01
N SER A 257 -10.15 -5.15 -9.76
CA SER A 257 -10.84 -4.01 -10.37
C SER A 257 -10.27 -3.80 -11.77
N LEU A 258 -11.09 -3.99 -12.80
CA LEU A 258 -10.81 -3.70 -14.20
C LEU A 258 -11.63 -2.50 -14.67
N ASP A 259 -11.30 -1.96 -15.84
CA ASP A 259 -12.03 -0.83 -16.39
C ASP A 259 -13.54 -1.09 -16.51
N GLU A 260 -13.91 -2.26 -17.01
CA GLU A 260 -15.31 -2.57 -17.32
C GLU A 260 -16.06 -3.29 -16.22
N LYS A 261 -15.35 -3.96 -15.31
CA LYS A 261 -15.93 -4.84 -14.29
C LYS A 261 -15.01 -5.00 -13.10
N ILE A 262 -15.57 -5.46 -11.99
CA ILE A 262 -14.83 -5.88 -10.82
C ILE A 262 -15.07 -7.37 -10.64
N GLU A 263 -14.00 -8.12 -10.40
CA GLU A 263 -14.10 -9.57 -10.21
C GLU A 263 -13.67 -9.97 -8.81
N MET A 264 -14.31 -11.01 -8.27
CA MET A 264 -14.02 -11.58 -6.95
C MET A 264 -13.89 -13.11 -6.99
N ASP A 265 -12.86 -13.63 -6.32
CA ASP A 265 -12.67 -15.04 -6.00
C ASP A 265 -12.58 -15.18 -4.48
N GLU A 266 -13.41 -16.02 -3.90
CA GLU A 266 -13.45 -16.24 -2.45
C GLU A 266 -12.72 -17.54 -2.10
N CYS A 267 -11.86 -17.48 -1.09
CA CYS A 267 -11.20 -18.64 -0.52
C CYS A 267 -11.35 -18.65 1.00
N ILE A 268 -11.59 -19.83 1.55
CA ILE A 268 -11.60 -20.06 2.98
C ILE A 268 -10.30 -20.74 3.39
N MET A 269 -9.70 -20.25 4.47
CA MET A 269 -8.61 -20.90 5.18
C MET A 269 -9.21 -21.96 6.09
N ASP A 270 -8.95 -23.23 5.77
CA ASP A 270 -9.31 -24.32 6.66
C ASP A 270 -8.39 -24.31 7.88
N MET A 271 -8.96 -24.56 9.05
CA MET A 271 -8.24 -24.55 10.32
C MET A 271 -8.37 -25.93 10.98
N ASP A 272 -7.25 -26.49 11.44
CA ASP A 272 -7.25 -27.60 12.38
C ASP A 272 -7.04 -27.05 13.78
N THR A 273 -8.08 -27.09 14.62
CA THR A 273 -8.16 -26.41 15.92
C THR A 273 -7.92 -24.89 15.80
N THR A 274 -6.68 -24.43 15.90
CA THR A 274 -6.26 -23.02 15.77
C THR A 274 -5.17 -22.81 14.73
N GLU A 275 -4.70 -23.87 14.06
CA GLU A 275 -3.63 -23.80 13.07
C GLU A 275 -4.19 -23.92 11.65
N PRO A 276 -3.71 -23.12 10.69
CA PRO A 276 -4.14 -23.23 9.30
C PRO A 276 -3.68 -24.55 8.69
N VAL A 277 -4.59 -25.21 7.96
CA VAL A 277 -4.27 -26.42 7.20
C VAL A 277 -3.32 -26.06 6.05
N GLU A 278 -2.22 -26.79 5.94
CA GLU A 278 -1.14 -26.54 4.97
C GLU A 278 -1.64 -26.42 3.53
N ALA A 279 -2.57 -27.28 3.11
CA ALA A 279 -3.15 -27.27 1.76
C ALA A 279 -3.92 -25.97 1.46
N SER A 280 -4.65 -25.43 2.44
CA SER A 280 -5.45 -24.20 2.27
C SER A 280 -4.55 -22.97 2.32
N LEU A 281 -3.49 -23.03 3.13
CA LEU A 281 -2.43 -22.05 3.11
C LEU A 281 -1.73 -22.00 1.75
N LEU A 282 -1.28 -23.13 1.21
CA LEU A 282 -0.67 -23.25 -0.12
C LEU A 282 -1.54 -22.63 -1.21
N LYS A 283 -2.85 -22.90 -1.14
CA LYS A 283 -3.83 -22.37 -2.09
C LYS A 283 -3.90 -20.84 -2.03
N ILE A 284 -3.98 -20.27 -0.83
CA ILE A 284 -4.05 -18.81 -0.63
C ILE A 284 -2.75 -18.15 -1.06
N THR A 285 -1.60 -18.67 -0.63
CA THR A 285 -0.29 -18.09 -0.95
C THR A 285 0.03 -18.21 -2.43
N GLY A 286 -0.34 -19.31 -3.08
CA GLY A 286 -0.17 -19.49 -4.52
C GLY A 286 -0.99 -18.49 -5.35
N LYS A 287 -2.18 -18.08 -4.87
CA LYS A 287 -2.98 -17.02 -5.49
C LYS A 287 -2.32 -15.65 -5.36
N ILE A 288 -1.83 -15.30 -4.17
CA ILE A 288 -1.10 -14.04 -3.95
C ILE A 288 0.16 -14.01 -4.81
N TYR A 289 0.91 -15.12 -4.85
CA TYR A 289 2.10 -15.27 -5.67
C TYR A 289 1.77 -15.07 -7.16
N ALA A 290 0.64 -15.57 -7.65
CA ALA A 290 0.20 -15.34 -9.03
C ALA A 290 -0.11 -13.87 -9.32
N MET A 291 -0.84 -13.17 -8.44
CA MET A 291 -1.15 -11.74 -8.61
C MET A 291 0.13 -10.88 -8.76
N LEU A 292 1.16 -11.22 -8.00
CA LEU A 292 2.49 -10.58 -8.01
C LEU A 292 3.41 -11.09 -9.13
N SER A 293 3.07 -12.18 -9.82
CA SER A 293 3.92 -12.82 -10.83
C SER A 293 3.37 -12.76 -12.25
N ASP A 294 2.10 -12.40 -12.44
CA ASP A 294 1.56 -12.21 -13.78
C ASP A 294 2.24 -10.98 -14.43
N GLU A 295 2.36 -10.93 -15.75
CA GLU A 295 2.66 -9.72 -16.53
C GLU A 295 1.54 -9.54 -17.56
#